data_AF-A0A6G1GX28-F1
#
_entry.id   AF-A0A6G1GX28-F1
#
_cell.length_a   1.000
_cell.length_b   1.000
_cell.length_c   1.000
_cell.angle_alpha   90.00
_cell.angle_beta   90.00
_cell.angle_gamma   90.00
#
_symmetry.space_group_name_H-M   'P 1'
#
loop_
_entity.id
_entity.type
_entity.pdbx_description
1 polymer ?
#
loop_
_entity_poly.entity_id
_entity_poly.type
_entity_poly.pdbx_seq_one_letter_code
_entity_poly.pdbx_strand_id
1 'polypeptide(L)'
;MLLFCPTCANMLTISKFPDTPNRNDQKYIGMNRFECRTCPYQYILERQYYERKEMKAKEVEDVVGGSQQWENSDKMQAQCPNEKCDGDMAFFYQLQIRSADEPMTTFYKCTKCKREWRE
;
A
#
# COMPACT_ATOMS: atom_id res chain seq x y z
N MET A 1 -7.94 -13.74 11.11
CA MET A 1 -8.57 -15.05 11.26
C MET A 1 -9.97 -14.76 11.75
N LEU A 2 -10.94 -15.05 10.89
CA LEU A 2 -12.35 -14.88 11.21
C LEU A 2 -12.82 -16.17 11.88
N LEU A 3 -13.40 -16.05 13.07
CA LEU A 3 -13.99 -17.15 13.81
C LEU A 3 -15.51 -17.08 13.69
N PHE A 4 -16.14 -18.22 13.43
CA PHE A 4 -17.58 -18.32 13.23
C PHE A 4 -18.24 -19.12 14.35
N CYS A 5 -19.48 -18.76 14.65
CA CYS A 5 -20.28 -19.47 15.64
C CYS A 5 -20.71 -20.84 15.11
N PRO A 6 -20.54 -21.94 15.89
CA PRO A 6 -20.89 -23.29 15.44
C PRO A 6 -22.41 -23.51 15.27
N THR A 7 -23.25 -22.70 15.92
CA THR A 7 -24.72 -22.88 15.87
C THR A 7 -25.40 -22.09 14.77
N CYS A 8 -24.93 -20.87 14.47
CA CYS A 8 -25.58 -19.96 13.52
C CYS A 8 -24.66 -19.44 12.41
N ALA A 9 -23.41 -19.93 12.34
CA ALA A 9 -22.40 -19.57 11.34
C ALA A 9 -22.10 -18.06 11.21
N ASN A 10 -22.55 -17.23 12.15
CA ASN A 10 -22.26 -15.81 12.17
C ASN A 10 -20.86 -15.53 12.72
N MET A 11 -20.28 -14.41 12.29
CA MET A 11 -18.97 -13.95 12.78
C MET A 11 -19.02 -13.65 14.28
N LEU A 12 -18.05 -14.17 15.01
CA LEU A 12 -17.89 -13.90 16.44
C LEU A 12 -17.22 -12.54 16.66
N THR A 13 -17.68 -11.82 17.68
CA THR A 13 -17.12 -10.53 18.10
C THR A 13 -16.46 -10.64 19.46
N ILE A 14 -15.46 -9.81 19.74
CA ILE A 14 -14.77 -9.82 21.04
C ILE A 14 -15.47 -8.84 21.98
N SER A 15 -15.87 -9.31 23.16
CA SER A 15 -16.43 -8.49 24.24
C SER A 15 -15.81 -8.89 25.59
N LYS A 16 -15.91 -8.04 26.61
CA LYS A 16 -15.44 -8.35 27.97
C LYS A 16 -16.54 -9.03 28.78
N PHE A 17 -16.17 -10.02 29.59
CA PHE A 17 -17.09 -10.63 30.58
C PHE A 17 -17.69 -9.55 31.49
N PRO A 18 -19.02 -9.50 31.67
CA PRO A 18 -19.65 -8.47 32.49
C PRO A 18 -19.16 -8.55 33.95
N ASP A 19 -19.06 -7.39 34.60
CA ASP A 19 -18.60 -7.27 35.99
C ASP A 19 -19.63 -7.77 37.03
N THR A 20 -20.86 -8.06 36.60
CA THR A 20 -21.92 -8.67 37.41
C THR A 20 -22.16 -10.13 36.98
N PRO A 21 -21.27 -11.07 37.34
CA PRO A 21 -21.42 -12.46 36.99
C PRO A 21 -22.49 -13.16 37.86
N ASN A 22 -23.05 -14.24 37.33
CA ASN A 22 -23.70 -15.25 38.17
C ASN A 22 -22.65 -15.91 39.08
N ARG A 23 -23.09 -16.45 40.24
CA ARG A 23 -22.22 -16.97 41.32
C ARG A 23 -21.13 -17.97 40.88
N ASN A 24 -21.30 -18.64 39.75
CA ASN A 24 -20.35 -19.64 39.22
C ASN A 24 -19.31 -19.05 38.25
N ASP A 25 -19.56 -17.88 37.65
CA ASP A 25 -18.73 -17.30 36.58
C ASP A 25 -17.83 -16.15 37.07
N GLN A 26 -17.74 -15.97 38.39
CA GLN A 26 -16.97 -14.91 39.05
C GLN A 26 -15.47 -14.97 38.74
N LYS A 27 -14.98 -16.15 38.33
CA LYS A 27 -13.58 -16.37 37.91
C LYS A 27 -13.22 -15.64 36.61
N TYR A 28 -14.20 -15.32 35.76
CA TYR A 28 -13.96 -14.81 34.41
C TYR A 28 -14.17 -13.29 34.28
N ILE A 29 -14.41 -12.58 35.40
CA ILE A 29 -14.58 -11.12 35.42
C ILE A 29 -13.38 -10.43 34.74
N GLY A 30 -13.67 -9.52 33.82
CA GLY A 30 -12.65 -8.75 33.10
C GLY A 30 -11.89 -9.50 32.00
N MET A 31 -12.14 -10.80 31.81
CA MET A 31 -11.57 -11.57 30.69
C MET A 31 -12.30 -11.27 29.38
N ASN A 32 -11.60 -11.40 28.26
CA ASN A 32 -12.20 -11.29 26.94
C ASN A 32 -12.93 -12.59 26.57
N ARG A 33 -14.09 -12.49 25.92
CA ARG A 33 -14.86 -13.60 25.35
C ARG A 33 -15.15 -13.33 23.88
N PHE A 34 -15.30 -14.41 23.10
CA PHE A 34 -16.00 -14.36 21.82
C PHE A 34 -17.49 -14.51 22.05
N GLU A 35 -18.26 -13.56 21.53
CA GLU A 35 -19.71 -13.50 21.63
C GLU A 35 -20.33 -13.43 20.25
N CYS A 36 -21.37 -14.23 20.05
CA CYS A 36 -22.22 -14.13 18.88
C CYS A 36 -23.32 -13.09 19.10
N ARG A 37 -23.60 -12.22 18.12
CA ARG A 37 -24.66 -11.22 18.22
C ARG A 37 -26.07 -11.75 17.93
N THR A 38 -26.18 -12.96 17.39
CA THR A 38 -27.45 -13.54 16.95
C THR A 38 -27.89 -14.73 17.81
N CYS A 39 -27.01 -15.33 18.60
CA CYS A 39 -27.33 -16.46 19.48
C CYS A 39 -26.56 -16.35 20.80
N PRO A 40 -26.98 -17.04 21.88
CA PRO A 40 -26.34 -16.94 23.20
C PRO A 40 -24.99 -17.67 23.30
N TYR A 41 -24.36 -17.99 22.17
CA TYR A 41 -23.06 -18.64 22.14
C TYR A 41 -21.98 -17.68 22.65
N GLN A 42 -21.28 -18.14 23.69
CA GLN A 42 -20.14 -17.45 24.28
C GLN A 42 -18.97 -18.42 24.46
N TYR A 43 -17.77 -17.93 24.18
CA TYR A 43 -16.54 -18.69 24.36
C TYR A 43 -15.48 -17.82 25.04
N ILE A 44 -14.99 -18.26 26.20
CA ILE A 44 -14.07 -17.48 27.04
C ILE A 44 -12.63 -17.68 26.55
N LEU A 45 -11.87 -16.58 26.45
CA LEU A 45 -10.49 -16.62 25.97
C LEU A 45 -9.51 -16.89 27.11
N GLU A 46 -9.19 -18.16 27.33
CA GLU A 46 -8.18 -18.57 28.32
C GLU A 46 -6.73 -18.49 27.82
N ARG A 47 -6.55 -18.47 26.50
CA ARG A 47 -5.24 -18.47 25.83
C ARG A 47 -5.05 -17.20 25.01
N GLN A 48 -3.80 -16.87 24.72
CA GLN A 48 -3.47 -15.74 23.86
C GLN A 48 -3.71 -16.09 22.39
N TYR A 49 -4.52 -15.29 21.70
CA TYR A 49 -4.76 -15.39 20.25
C TYR A 49 -4.03 -14.25 19.55
N TYR A 50 -3.32 -14.57 18.48
CA TYR A 50 -2.67 -13.58 17.63
C TYR A 50 -2.75 -14.01 16.16
N GLU A 51 -2.84 -13.02 15.28
CA GLU A 51 -2.70 -13.22 13.85
C GLU A 51 -1.55 -12.36 13.36
N ARG A 52 -0.59 -12.97 12.67
CA ARG A 52 0.51 -12.26 12.03
C ARG A 52 0.15 -12.06 10.57
N LYS A 53 0.04 -10.80 10.15
CA LYS A 53 -0.06 -10.42 8.75
C LYS A 53 1.23 -9.76 8.33
N GLU A 54 1.99 -10.41 7.47
CA GLU A 54 3.16 -9.80 6.84
C GLU A 54 2.68 -8.75 5.85
N MET A 55 3.00 -7.49 6.13
CA MET A 55 2.75 -6.40 5.18
C MET A 55 3.96 -6.30 4.27
N LYS A 56 3.77 -6.55 2.98
CA LYS A 56 4.78 -6.21 1.98
C LYS A 56 4.84 -4.69 1.88
N ALA A 57 6.05 -4.13 1.93
CA ALA A 57 6.25 -2.73 1.60
C ALA A 57 5.78 -2.52 0.15
N LYS A 58 5.08 -1.41 -0.09
CA LYS A 58 4.76 -1.02 -1.46
C LYS A 58 6.08 -0.80 -2.19
N GLU A 59 6.29 -1.50 -3.29
CA GLU A 59 7.41 -1.21 -4.18
C GLU A 59 7.23 0.24 -4.65
N VAL A 60 8.25 1.07 -4.44
CA VAL A 60 8.24 2.44 -4.96
C VAL A 60 8.41 2.29 -6.47
N GLU A 61 7.29 2.19 -7.18
CA GLU A 61 7.27 2.36 -8.62
C GLU A 61 7.80 3.76 -8.90
N ASP A 62 8.94 3.80 -9.59
CA ASP A 62 9.57 5.05 -10.00
C ASP A 62 8.68 5.66 -11.08
N VAL A 63 7.77 6.55 -10.66
CA VAL A 63 6.68 7.13 -11.47
C VAL A 63 7.19 7.76 -12.78
N VAL A 64 8.49 8.04 -12.87
CA VAL A 64 9.13 8.76 -13.98
C VAL A 64 10.38 8.02 -14.53
N GLY A 65 10.78 6.87 -13.96
CA GLY A 65 12.15 6.36 -14.10
C GLY A 65 12.32 4.93 -14.61
N GLY A 66 11.25 4.16 -14.81
CA GLY A 66 11.35 2.77 -15.27
C GLY A 66 12.15 2.64 -16.57
N SER A 67 13.14 1.75 -16.62
CA SER A 67 13.97 1.52 -17.82
C SER A 67 13.15 1.16 -19.07
N GLN A 68 11.96 0.58 -18.88
CA GLN A 68 11.02 0.19 -19.93
C GLN A 68 10.04 1.30 -20.35
N GLN A 69 9.81 2.33 -19.52
CA GLN A 69 8.82 3.38 -19.84
C GLN A 69 9.27 4.28 -20.99
N TRP A 70 10.59 4.39 -21.18
CA TRP A 70 11.17 5.20 -22.24
C TRP A 70 11.21 4.49 -23.61
N GLU A 71 11.00 3.18 -23.68
CA GLU A 71 11.12 2.43 -24.94
C GLU A 71 10.03 2.81 -25.96
N ASN A 72 8.86 3.24 -25.49
CA ASN A 72 7.73 3.69 -26.31
C ASN A 72 7.54 5.22 -26.32
N SER A 73 8.47 5.98 -25.72
CA SER A 73 8.36 7.44 -25.70
C SER A 73 8.75 8.06 -27.04
N ASP A 74 8.12 9.19 -27.36
CA ASP A 74 8.45 9.97 -28.54
C ASP A 74 9.90 10.46 -28.49
N LYS A 75 10.56 10.44 -29.65
CA LYS A 75 11.95 10.87 -29.82
C LYS A 75 11.99 12.19 -30.57
N MET A 76 12.82 13.11 -30.11
CA MET A 76 13.10 14.38 -30.78
C MET A 76 14.60 14.51 -31.04
N GLN A 77 14.95 15.27 -32.08
CA GLN A 77 16.33 15.71 -32.27
C GLN A 77 16.68 16.74 -31.20
N ALA A 78 17.54 16.34 -30.26
CA ALA A 78 18.05 17.20 -29.19
C ALA A 78 19.48 16.77 -28.87
N GLN A 79 20.40 17.73 -28.92
CA GLN A 79 21.81 17.49 -28.63
C GLN A 79 22.01 17.17 -27.15
N CYS A 80 22.72 16.07 -26.87
CA CYS A 80 23.03 15.72 -25.50
C CYS A 80 23.99 16.76 -24.88
N PRO A 81 23.72 17.29 -23.68
CA PRO A 81 24.61 18.25 -23.02
C PRO A 81 25.92 17.63 -22.51
N ASN A 82 26.09 16.31 -22.66
CA ASN A 82 27.31 15.63 -22.27
C ASN A 82 28.33 15.71 -23.41
N GLU A 83 29.42 16.45 -23.21
CA GLU A 83 30.52 16.60 -24.17
C GLU A 83 31.15 15.25 -24.61
N LYS A 84 30.97 14.19 -23.82
CA LYS A 84 31.44 12.84 -24.14
C LYS A 84 30.46 12.03 -24.99
N CYS A 85 29.27 12.55 -25.27
CA CYS A 85 28.20 11.86 -25.97
C CYS A 85 27.70 12.68 -27.15
N ASP A 86 28.10 12.29 -28.35
CA ASP A 86 27.67 12.88 -29.62
C ASP A 86 26.30 12.30 -30.06
N GLY A 87 25.30 12.45 -29.19
CA GLY A 87 23.98 11.87 -29.35
C GLY A 87 22.96 12.92 -29.74
N ASP A 88 22.45 12.85 -30.97
CA ASP A 88 21.51 13.82 -31.53
C ASP A 88 20.04 13.53 -31.21
N MET A 89 19.75 12.36 -30.62
CA MET A 89 18.38 11.89 -30.38
C MET A 89 18.14 11.68 -28.88
N ALA A 90 17.07 12.30 -28.38
CA ALA A 90 16.60 12.16 -27.01
C ALA A 90 15.13 11.76 -26.98
N PHE A 91 14.76 10.96 -26.00
CA PHE A 91 13.35 10.83 -25.63
C PHE A 91 12.94 12.08 -24.85
N PHE A 92 11.71 12.54 -25.02
CA PHE A 92 11.21 13.69 -24.28
C PHE A 92 9.83 13.41 -23.66
N TYR A 93 9.56 14.04 -22.53
CA TYR A 93 8.22 14.15 -21.99
C TYR A 93 8.05 15.54 -21.37
N GLN A 94 6.81 16.05 -21.40
CA GLN A 94 6.46 17.33 -20.81
C GLN A 94 5.68 17.08 -19.52
N LEU A 95 6.13 17.71 -18.44
CA LEU A 95 5.47 17.60 -17.15
C LEU A 95 5.22 18.99 -16.58
N GLN A 96 3.98 19.21 -16.12
CA GLN A 96 3.62 20.39 -15.37
C GLN A 96 4.02 20.20 -13.91
N ILE A 97 5.14 20.81 -13.53
CA ILE A 97 5.66 20.75 -12.15
C ILE A 97 5.12 21.87 -11.25
N ARG A 98 4.44 22.87 -11.83
CA ARG A 98 3.96 24.08 -11.16
C ARG A 98 2.52 24.39 -11.56
N SER A 99 2.00 25.51 -11.07
CA SER A 99 0.68 26.02 -11.43
C SER A 99 0.50 26.09 -12.94
N ALA A 100 -0.75 25.91 -13.39
CA ALA A 100 -1.10 25.87 -14.82
C ALA A 100 -0.82 27.18 -15.58
N ASP A 101 -0.48 28.26 -14.88
CA ASP A 101 -0.12 29.56 -15.45
C ASP A 101 1.31 29.59 -16.01
N GLU A 102 2.17 28.62 -15.66
CA GLU A 102 3.51 28.47 -16.22
C GLU A 102 3.54 27.46 -17.40
N PRO A 103 4.42 27.66 -18.40
CA PRO A 103 4.56 26.71 -19.50
C PRO A 103 5.09 25.35 -19.00
N MET A 104 4.73 24.28 -19.71
CA MET A 104 5.17 22.91 -19.36
C MET A 104 6.70 22.84 -19.35
N THR A 105 7.29 22.18 -18.34
CA THR A 105 8.75 21.89 -18.35
C THR A 105 9.01 20.65 -19.18
N THR A 106 10.00 20.70 -20.07
CA THR A 106 10.36 19.56 -20.92
C THR A 106 11.55 18.83 -20.33
N PHE A 107 11.41 17.52 -20.15
CA PHE A 107 12.47 16.63 -19.69
C PHE A 107 12.95 15.78 -20.85
N TYR A 108 14.27 15.66 -20.99
CA TYR A 108 14.92 14.88 -22.02
C TYR A 108 15.76 13.77 -21.43
N LYS A 109 15.83 12.65 -22.14
CA LYS A 109 16.73 11.53 -21.85
C LYS A 109 17.46 11.09 -23.10
N CYS A 110 18.80 11.11 -23.06
CA CYS A 110 19.61 10.71 -24.21
C CYS A 110 19.40 9.22 -24.52
N THR A 111 19.17 8.90 -25.79
CA THR A 111 19.05 7.52 -26.27
C THR A 111 20.36 6.71 -26.11
N LYS A 112 21.52 7.37 -26.19
CA LYS A 112 22.86 6.73 -26.11
C LYS A 112 23.38 6.63 -24.67
N CYS A 113 23.50 7.75 -23.96
CA CYS A 113 24.13 7.78 -22.64
C CYS A 113 23.15 7.74 -21.46
N LYS A 114 21.83 7.72 -21.72
CA LYS A 114 20.75 7.72 -20.71
C LYS A 114 20.81 8.87 -19.71
N ARG A 115 21.59 9.91 -20.00
CA ARG A 115 21.63 11.15 -19.22
C ARG A 115 20.28 11.83 -19.32
N GLU A 116 19.75 12.28 -18.19
CA GLU A 116 18.54 13.08 -18.12
C GLU A 116 18.91 14.55 -17.91
N TRP A 117 18.22 15.45 -18.62
CA TRP A 117 18.34 16.89 -18.44
C TRP A 117 16.98 17.56 -18.67
N ARG A 118 16.88 18.83 -18.27
CA ARG A 118 15.65 19.62 -18.37
C ARG A 118 15.90 20.89 -19.17
N GLU A 119 14.87 21.35 -19.86
CA GLU A 119 14.80 22.63 -20.56
C GLU A 119 13.55 23.40 -20.13
#